data_AF-A0A6A5S5E2-F1
#
_entry.id   AF-A0A6A5S5E2-F1
#
_cell.length_a   1.000
_cell.length_b   1.000
_cell.length_c   1.000
_cell.angle_alpha   90.00
_cell.angle_beta   90.00
_cell.angle_gamma   90.00
#
_symmetry.space_group_name_H-M   'P 1'
#
loop_
_entity.id
_entity.type
_entity.pdbx_description
1 polymer ?
#
loop_
_entity_poly.entity_id
_entity_poly.type
_entity_poly.pdbx_seq_one_letter_code
_entity_poly.pdbx_strand_id
1 'polypeptide(L)'
;MTELADMFTTATQNKSIKALLSSRPLTAFIDCFTDRPQLELQHLTHNDITAYVSDRLLRHPQIASRLVITDEELDSFVGEIEDSASGVFLWDRLVVSSLLDGIQDGDRIDDLQRSLRALPHDLEDLFTHMLKRVPAKYRAQAACIFQILRCNNQGVEFSIHHGGHEPLSACRLHYAEISVDEILAADIADFSDAHLRKIEEHIGRRLRSHCAGLLELWPRTKSSKHGDREEPLREQQDVSYLHRCVADFLSKTDVWEEITSHVTVPPSQVSQAVLQSFVMTAKTERDQDTYSMKRLRKLVSNGILFAQLTEAKTGSGSTKILNELDKAMSIRFQGSRTYLWYTMSGKRKLANWNDTYKDYKSRPAAWQSHPNFMSLTVRHGLTLYVEKTIRARGKNCLKKQGRTLLDYACRPVPHEGRWSEFIQPGLVGPLLPVKKGADPNKQFDGLSAWQHSLYLRGHP
;
A
#
# COMPACT_ATOMS: atom_id res chain seq x y z
N MET A 1 -16.84 -22.76 24.25
CA MET A 1 -16.62 -23.51 22.99
C MET A 1 -17.75 -24.50 22.72
N THR A 2 -18.20 -25.27 23.72
CA THR A 2 -19.41 -26.11 23.64
C THR A 2 -20.67 -25.32 23.29
N GLU A 3 -20.88 -24.13 23.87
CA GLU A 3 -22.03 -23.25 23.55
C GLU A 3 -22.13 -22.89 22.05
N LEU A 4 -20.98 -22.73 21.37
CA LEU A 4 -20.94 -22.47 19.93
C LEU A 4 -21.36 -23.70 19.13
N ALA A 5 -20.89 -24.89 19.52
CA ALA A 5 -21.27 -26.14 18.89
C ALA A 5 -22.77 -26.42 19.08
N ASP A 6 -23.29 -26.17 20.29
CA ASP A 6 -24.71 -26.31 20.61
C ASP A 6 -25.56 -25.35 19.78
N MET A 7 -25.16 -24.08 19.66
CA MET A 7 -25.85 -23.09 18.84
C MET A 7 -26.01 -23.55 17.38
N PHE A 8 -24.93 -24.05 16.75
CA PHE A 8 -25.02 -24.54 15.37
C PHE A 8 -25.85 -25.82 15.25
N THR A 9 -25.77 -26.70 16.26
CA THR A 9 -26.57 -27.93 16.31
C THR A 9 -28.05 -27.60 16.44
N THR A 10 -28.44 -26.62 17.26
CA THR A 10 -29.83 -26.14 17.38
C THR A 10 -30.29 -25.44 16.10
N ALA A 11 -29.47 -24.56 15.52
CA ALA A 11 -29.85 -23.82 14.31
C ALA A 11 -30.10 -24.74 13.11
N THR A 12 -29.31 -25.81 12.97
CA THR A 12 -29.45 -26.79 11.88
C THR A 12 -30.58 -27.80 12.07
N GLN A 13 -31.31 -27.76 13.19
CA GLN A 13 -32.59 -28.49 13.32
C GLN A 13 -33.64 -27.96 12.31
N ASN A 14 -33.52 -26.69 11.91
CA ASN A 14 -34.35 -26.13 10.86
C ASN A 14 -33.84 -26.59 9.48
N LYS A 15 -34.68 -27.29 8.73
CA LYS A 15 -34.35 -27.81 7.37
C LYS A 15 -33.96 -26.74 6.35
N SER A 16 -34.30 -25.48 6.61
CA SER A 16 -33.92 -24.34 5.77
C SER A 16 -32.49 -23.84 6.02
N ILE A 17 -31.81 -24.34 7.05
CA ILE A 17 -30.47 -23.88 7.45
C ILE A 17 -29.47 -25.03 7.26
N LYS A 18 -28.42 -24.75 6.49
CA LYS A 18 -27.23 -25.63 6.37
C LYS A 18 -26.03 -24.88 6.92
N ALA A 19 -25.25 -25.54 7.76
CA ALA A 19 -24.01 -24.98 8.31
C ALA A 19 -22.81 -25.72 7.71
N LEU A 20 -21.80 -24.95 7.29
CA LEU A 20 -20.47 -25.45 6.95
C LEU A 20 -19.50 -24.84 7.96
N LEU A 21 -18.90 -25.69 8.80
CA LEU A 21 -18.03 -25.27 9.89
C LEU A 21 -16.59 -25.66 9.57
N SER A 22 -15.65 -24.79 9.92
CA SER A 22 -14.22 -25.04 9.82
C SER A 22 -13.57 -24.68 11.15
N SER A 23 -12.79 -25.60 11.71
CA SER A 23 -12.07 -25.42 12.96
C SER A 23 -10.77 -26.22 12.97
N ARG A 24 -9.86 -25.89 13.89
CA ARG A 24 -8.80 -26.83 14.30
C ARG A 24 -9.44 -28.09 14.95
N PRO A 25 -8.75 -29.25 14.98
CA PRO A 25 -9.26 -30.49 15.59
C PRO A 25 -9.25 -30.41 17.12
N LEU A 26 -10.01 -29.46 17.68
CA LEU A 26 -10.19 -29.32 19.12
C LEU A 26 -11.15 -30.40 19.59
N THR A 27 -10.82 -31.09 20.68
CA THR A 27 -11.61 -32.19 21.25
C THR A 27 -13.09 -31.85 21.39
N ALA A 28 -13.40 -30.64 21.86
CA ALA A 28 -14.79 -30.18 22.00
C ALA A 28 -15.59 -30.15 20.69
N PHE A 29 -14.96 -29.86 19.54
CA PHE A 29 -15.64 -29.87 18.24
C PHE A 29 -15.66 -31.27 17.62
N ILE A 30 -14.61 -32.07 17.83
CA ILE A 30 -14.59 -33.47 17.41
C ILE A 30 -15.75 -34.20 18.11
N ASP A 31 -15.82 -34.12 19.43
CA ASP A 31 -16.85 -34.81 20.22
C ASP A 31 -18.27 -34.37 19.81
N CYS A 32 -18.51 -33.07 19.64
CA CYS A 32 -19.83 -32.56 19.27
C CYS A 32 -20.26 -32.91 17.83
N PHE A 33 -19.33 -33.09 16.90
CA PHE A 33 -19.64 -33.26 15.48
C PHE A 33 -19.18 -34.60 14.88
N THR A 34 -18.73 -35.56 15.69
CA THR A 34 -18.25 -36.88 15.24
C THR A 34 -19.25 -37.57 14.32
N ASP A 35 -20.55 -37.49 14.61
CA ASP A 35 -21.61 -38.15 13.83
C ASP A 35 -22.05 -37.37 12.57
N ARG A 36 -21.33 -36.29 12.20
CA ARG A 36 -21.65 -35.44 11.05
C ARG A 36 -20.67 -35.69 9.90
N PRO A 37 -21.02 -35.33 8.64
CA PRO A 37 -20.05 -35.37 7.55
C PRO A 37 -18.87 -34.43 7.85
N GLN A 38 -17.65 -34.98 7.81
CA GLN A 38 -16.42 -34.24 8.06
C GLN A 38 -15.49 -34.32 6.85
N LEU A 39 -14.71 -33.27 6.65
CA LEU A 39 -13.64 -33.20 5.67
C LEU A 39 -12.35 -32.83 6.40
N GLU A 40 -11.45 -33.79 6.55
CA GLU A 40 -10.14 -33.56 7.14
C GLU A 40 -9.19 -33.08 6.04
N LEU A 41 -8.93 -31.77 6.02
CA LEU A 41 -8.12 -31.15 4.97
C LEU A 41 -6.72 -31.78 4.86
N GLN A 42 -6.12 -32.19 5.97
CA GLN A 42 -4.78 -32.79 5.98
C GLN A 42 -4.68 -34.07 5.13
N HIS A 43 -5.74 -34.88 5.07
CA HIS A 43 -5.79 -36.07 4.22
C HIS A 43 -6.08 -35.72 2.76
N LEU A 44 -6.79 -34.61 2.51
CA LEU A 44 -7.15 -34.17 1.16
C LEU A 44 -6.01 -33.43 0.46
N THR A 45 -5.12 -32.78 1.20
CA THR A 45 -3.97 -32.06 0.65
C THR A 45 -2.77 -32.95 0.36
N HIS A 46 -2.74 -34.17 0.90
CA HIS A 46 -1.59 -35.07 0.78
C HIS A 46 -1.15 -35.26 -0.67
N ASN A 47 -2.06 -35.67 -1.56
CA ASN A 47 -1.72 -35.92 -2.97
C ASN A 47 -1.25 -34.65 -3.69
N ASP A 48 -1.81 -33.49 -3.34
CA ASP A 48 -1.42 -32.20 -3.92
C ASP A 48 -0.01 -31.79 -3.45
N ILE A 49 0.31 -32.05 -2.18
CA ILE A 49 1.64 -31.83 -1.60
C ILE A 49 2.64 -32.76 -2.27
N THR A 50 2.35 -34.06 -2.37
CA THR A 50 3.19 -35.05 -3.07
C THR A 50 3.50 -34.61 -4.49
N ALA A 51 2.46 -34.23 -5.23
CA ALA A 51 2.60 -33.75 -6.60
C ALA A 51 3.46 -32.48 -6.66
N TYR A 52 3.27 -31.54 -5.73
CA TYR A 52 4.03 -30.29 -5.66
C TYR A 52 5.51 -30.52 -5.35
N VAL A 53 5.83 -31.29 -4.29
CA VAL A 53 7.19 -31.60 -3.88
C VAL A 53 7.91 -32.35 -5.00
N SER A 54 7.27 -33.37 -5.58
CA SER A 54 7.80 -34.15 -6.69
C SER A 54 8.09 -33.28 -7.93
N ASP A 55 7.17 -32.39 -8.29
CA ASP A 55 7.35 -31.51 -9.44
C ASP A 55 8.51 -30.51 -9.23
N ARG A 56 8.64 -29.98 -8.01
CA ARG A 56 9.67 -28.99 -7.67
C ARG A 56 11.06 -29.57 -7.50
N LEU A 57 11.19 -30.73 -6.86
CA LEU A 57 12.48 -31.35 -6.56
C LEU A 57 12.94 -32.29 -7.68
N LEU A 58 12.04 -33.06 -8.29
CA LEU A 58 12.40 -34.20 -9.15
C LEU A 58 12.32 -33.86 -10.63
N ARG A 59 11.32 -33.10 -11.04
CA ARG A 59 11.10 -32.80 -12.46
C ARG A 59 11.95 -31.65 -12.98
N HIS A 60 12.65 -30.93 -12.09
CA HIS A 60 13.56 -29.89 -12.51
C HIS A 60 14.94 -30.49 -12.84
N PRO A 61 15.33 -30.61 -14.13
CA PRO A 61 16.49 -31.43 -14.53
C PRO A 61 17.82 -30.95 -13.96
N GLN A 62 17.92 -29.66 -13.64
CA GLN A 62 19.11 -29.07 -13.01
C GLN A 62 19.18 -29.29 -11.50
N ILE A 63 18.06 -29.64 -10.86
CA ILE A 63 17.99 -29.92 -9.41
C ILE A 63 18.19 -31.42 -9.21
N ALA A 64 17.47 -32.25 -9.96
CA ALA A 64 17.63 -33.71 -9.93
C ALA A 64 19.06 -34.15 -10.27
N SER A 65 19.72 -33.52 -11.25
CA SER A 65 21.11 -33.86 -11.60
C SER A 65 22.16 -33.40 -10.57
N ARG A 66 21.79 -32.54 -9.61
CA ARG A 66 22.68 -32.11 -8.50
C ARG A 66 22.58 -33.00 -7.28
N LEU A 67 21.48 -33.73 -7.14
CA LEU A 67 21.29 -34.71 -6.08
C LEU A 67 21.89 -36.04 -6.52
N VAL A 68 22.90 -36.50 -5.78
CA VAL A 68 23.44 -37.86 -5.94
C VAL A 68 22.75 -38.74 -4.90
N ILE A 69 21.61 -39.33 -5.29
CA ILE A 69 20.73 -40.12 -4.41
C ILE A 69 20.12 -41.29 -5.18
N THR A 70 19.74 -42.36 -4.48
CA THR A 70 18.93 -43.44 -5.07
C THR A 70 17.44 -43.07 -5.11
N ASP A 71 16.67 -43.79 -5.92
CA ASP A 71 15.22 -43.60 -5.99
C ASP A 71 14.56 -43.89 -4.62
N GLU A 72 15.06 -44.87 -3.86
CA GLU A 72 14.51 -45.17 -2.52
C GLU A 72 14.83 -44.07 -1.48
N GLU A 73 16.05 -43.51 -1.51
CA GLU A 73 16.43 -42.39 -0.63
C GLU A 73 15.59 -41.14 -0.91
N LEU A 74 15.26 -40.95 -2.18
CA LEU A 74 14.44 -39.85 -2.64
C LEU A 74 12.98 -39.98 -2.23
N ASP A 75 12.38 -41.16 -2.42
CA ASP A 75 11.00 -41.44 -2.00
C ASP A 75 10.86 -41.28 -0.47
N SER A 76 11.85 -41.76 0.28
CA SER A 76 11.93 -41.56 1.73
C SER A 76 12.00 -40.08 2.12
N PHE A 77 12.81 -39.30 1.40
CA PHE A 77 12.92 -37.85 1.65
C PHE A 77 11.64 -37.09 1.33
N VAL A 78 10.95 -37.44 0.24
CA VAL A 78 9.66 -36.84 -0.12
C VAL A 78 8.61 -37.18 0.95
N GLY A 79 8.53 -38.44 1.39
CA GLY A 79 7.63 -38.85 2.47
C GLY A 79 7.90 -38.09 3.79
N GLU A 80 9.18 -37.84 4.12
CA GLU A 80 9.54 -37.07 5.31
C GLU A 80 9.07 -35.60 5.24
N ILE A 81 9.12 -34.98 4.06
CA ILE A 81 8.60 -33.62 3.84
C ILE A 81 7.07 -33.61 4.04
N GLU A 82 6.38 -34.56 3.42
CA GLU A 82 4.91 -34.69 3.48
C GLU A 82 4.41 -34.87 4.91
N ASP A 83 5.01 -35.80 5.65
CA ASP A 83 4.69 -36.06 7.06
C ASP A 83 4.93 -34.81 7.91
N SER A 84 6.02 -34.09 7.64
CA SER A 84 6.38 -32.88 8.39
C SER A 84 5.41 -31.72 8.14
N ALA A 85 4.79 -31.66 6.97
CA ALA A 85 3.85 -30.61 6.60
C ALA A 85 2.54 -30.65 7.38
N SER A 86 2.13 -31.83 7.86
CA SER A 86 0.86 -32.04 8.56
C SER A 86 -0.35 -31.44 7.79
N GLY A 87 -0.32 -31.50 6.46
CA GLY A 87 -1.38 -30.97 5.58
C GLY A 87 -1.36 -29.46 5.35
N VAL A 88 -0.32 -28.74 5.78
CA VAL A 88 -0.22 -27.28 5.63
C VAL A 88 0.59 -26.93 4.38
N PHE A 89 -0.09 -26.78 3.24
CA PHE A 89 0.57 -26.50 1.94
C PHE A 89 1.52 -25.26 1.95
N LEU A 90 1.23 -24.24 2.77
CA LEU A 90 2.11 -23.08 2.92
C LEU A 90 3.46 -23.48 3.55
N TRP A 91 3.43 -24.40 4.51
CA TRP A 91 4.63 -24.93 5.15
C TRP A 91 5.50 -25.64 4.11
N ASP A 92 4.91 -26.56 3.32
CA ASP A 92 5.63 -27.24 2.23
C ASP A 92 6.26 -26.29 1.25
N ARG A 93 5.51 -25.30 0.78
CA ARG A 93 6.03 -24.30 -0.16
C ARG A 93 7.27 -23.59 0.39
N LEU A 94 7.27 -23.25 1.68
CA LEU A 94 8.39 -22.57 2.33
C LEU A 94 9.59 -23.50 2.54
N VAL A 95 9.35 -24.71 3.00
CA VAL A 95 10.38 -25.71 3.25
C VAL A 95 11.03 -26.18 1.96
N VAL A 96 10.24 -26.54 0.94
CA VAL A 96 10.75 -26.90 -0.39
C VAL A 96 11.59 -25.76 -0.97
N SER A 97 11.18 -24.50 -0.83
CA SER A 97 12.01 -23.37 -1.27
C SER A 97 13.36 -23.31 -0.53
N SER A 98 13.38 -23.54 0.79
CA SER A 98 14.63 -23.56 1.55
C SER A 98 15.52 -24.76 1.19
N LEU A 99 14.93 -25.92 0.87
CA LEU A 99 15.67 -27.12 0.47
C LEU A 99 16.28 -26.93 -0.92
N LEU A 100 15.56 -26.26 -1.83
CA LEU A 100 16.07 -25.88 -3.15
C LEU A 100 17.30 -24.98 -3.07
N ASP A 101 17.32 -24.03 -2.12
CA ASP A 101 18.51 -23.20 -1.87
C ASP A 101 19.70 -24.07 -1.42
N GLY A 102 19.49 -25.03 -0.51
CA GLY A 102 20.53 -25.97 -0.09
C GLY A 102 21.08 -26.83 -1.24
N ILE A 103 20.20 -27.35 -2.11
CA ILE A 103 20.61 -28.10 -3.31
C ILE A 103 21.44 -27.21 -4.25
N GLN A 104 21.09 -25.94 -4.37
CA GLN A 104 21.84 -24.99 -5.17
C GLN A 104 23.23 -24.69 -4.57
N ASP A 105 23.33 -24.69 -3.25
CA ASP A 105 24.58 -24.50 -2.50
C ASP A 105 25.45 -25.78 -2.44
N GLY A 106 24.94 -26.91 -2.93
CA GLY A 106 25.65 -28.19 -3.04
C GLY A 106 25.48 -29.12 -1.84
N ASP A 107 24.46 -28.90 -1.01
CA ASP A 107 24.13 -29.76 0.12
C ASP A 107 23.81 -31.19 -0.34
N ARG A 108 24.28 -32.19 0.43
CA ARG A 108 23.93 -33.60 0.21
C ARG A 108 22.55 -33.89 0.80
N ILE A 109 21.95 -35.01 0.42
CA ILE A 109 20.64 -35.43 0.95
C ILE A 109 20.61 -35.49 2.48
N ASP A 110 21.70 -35.96 3.11
CA ASP A 110 21.84 -36.00 4.57
C ASP A 110 21.84 -34.60 5.22
N ASP A 111 22.40 -33.59 4.54
CA ASP A 111 22.38 -32.19 4.99
C ASP A 111 20.97 -31.61 4.87
N LEU A 112 20.27 -31.92 3.78
CA LEU A 112 18.90 -31.49 3.53
C LEU A 112 17.92 -32.13 4.53
N GLN A 113 18.06 -33.43 4.82
CA GLN A 113 17.27 -34.13 5.85
C GLN A 113 17.53 -33.56 7.24
N ARG A 114 18.80 -33.31 7.60
CA ARG A 114 19.12 -32.62 8.87
C ARG A 114 18.49 -31.25 8.95
N SER A 115 18.51 -30.51 7.85
CA SER A 115 17.89 -29.18 7.78
C SER A 115 16.37 -29.29 7.92
N LEU A 116 15.73 -30.22 7.24
CA LEU A 116 14.29 -30.50 7.33
C LEU A 116 13.86 -30.80 8.77
N ARG A 117 14.55 -31.72 9.45
CA ARG A 117 14.27 -32.10 10.86
C ARG A 117 14.47 -30.97 11.86
N ALA A 118 15.25 -29.95 11.50
CA ALA A 118 15.49 -28.78 12.34
C ALA A 118 14.45 -27.67 12.14
N LEU A 119 13.58 -27.78 11.13
CA LEU A 119 12.55 -26.78 10.85
C LEU A 119 11.36 -26.96 11.81
N PRO A 120 10.80 -25.85 12.34
CA PRO A 120 9.59 -25.93 13.15
C PRO A 120 8.37 -26.33 12.33
N HIS A 121 7.49 -27.17 12.90
CA HIS A 121 6.22 -27.55 12.28
C HIS A 121 5.14 -26.46 12.36
N ASP A 122 5.16 -25.61 13.40
CA ASP A 122 4.25 -24.47 13.49
C ASP A 122 4.69 -23.35 12.54
N LEU A 123 3.73 -22.74 11.84
CA LEU A 123 4.01 -21.70 10.85
C LEU A 123 4.67 -20.45 11.46
N GLU A 124 4.27 -20.03 12.66
CA GLU A 124 4.84 -18.83 13.29
C GLU A 124 6.27 -19.07 13.78
N ASP A 125 6.52 -20.25 14.33
CA ASP A 125 7.88 -20.67 14.68
C ASP A 125 8.74 -20.78 13.42
N LEU A 126 8.20 -21.29 12.31
CA LEU A 126 8.87 -21.32 11.02
C LEU A 126 9.18 -19.90 10.51
N PHE A 127 8.23 -18.96 10.57
CA PHE A 127 8.48 -17.56 10.17
C PHE A 127 9.57 -16.92 11.05
N THR A 128 9.56 -17.20 12.35
CA THR A 128 10.58 -16.73 13.30
C THR A 128 11.95 -17.31 12.94
N HIS A 129 12.02 -18.61 12.64
CA HIS A 129 13.22 -19.28 12.17
C HIS A 129 13.76 -18.63 10.88
N MET A 130 12.89 -18.36 9.91
CA MET A 130 13.22 -17.70 8.65
C MET A 130 13.79 -16.28 8.87
N LEU A 131 13.15 -15.46 9.71
CA LEU A 131 13.63 -14.12 10.04
C LEU A 131 15.00 -14.14 10.73
N LYS A 132 15.23 -15.09 11.65
CA LYS A 132 16.52 -15.23 12.35
C LYS A 132 17.66 -15.59 11.41
N ARG A 133 17.39 -16.36 10.35
CA ARG A 133 18.36 -16.73 9.31
C ARG A 133 18.72 -15.59 8.36
N VAL A 134 17.95 -14.50 8.32
CA VAL A 134 18.32 -13.32 7.53
C VAL A 134 19.69 -12.80 8.01
N PRO A 135 20.70 -12.69 7.11
CA PRO A 135 22.03 -12.19 7.46
C PRO A 135 21.96 -10.84 8.16
N ALA A 136 22.75 -10.66 9.23
CA ALA A 136 22.74 -9.44 10.05
C ALA A 136 22.86 -8.14 9.23
N LYS A 137 23.67 -8.15 8.16
CA LYS A 137 23.83 -7.02 7.24
C LYS A 137 22.54 -6.57 6.53
N TYR A 138 21.56 -7.46 6.37
CA TYR A 138 20.30 -7.17 5.70
C TYR A 138 19.15 -6.85 6.66
N ARG A 139 19.30 -7.13 7.96
CA ARG A 139 18.20 -6.97 8.95
C ARG A 139 17.68 -5.54 9.03
N ALA A 140 18.58 -4.55 9.02
CA ALA A 140 18.18 -3.14 9.01
C ALA A 140 17.34 -2.79 7.76
N GLN A 141 17.78 -3.25 6.59
CA GLN A 141 17.06 -3.03 5.33
C GLN A 141 15.73 -3.78 5.29
N ALA A 142 15.67 -5.02 5.79
CA ALA A 142 14.45 -5.81 5.90
C ALA A 142 13.41 -5.08 6.77
N ALA A 143 13.83 -4.62 7.94
CA ALA A 143 12.99 -3.87 8.85
C ALA A 143 12.52 -2.52 8.25
N CYS A 144 13.33 -1.84 7.44
CA CYS A 144 12.86 -0.68 6.66
C CYS A 144 11.76 -1.08 5.67
N ILE A 145 11.93 -2.17 4.93
CA ILE A 145 10.91 -2.65 3.97
C ILE A 145 9.59 -2.97 4.68
N PHE A 146 9.64 -3.71 5.79
CA PHE A 146 8.45 -4.03 6.59
C PHE A 146 7.76 -2.76 7.12
N GLN A 147 8.53 -1.79 7.60
CA GLN A 147 8.00 -0.50 8.07
C GLN A 147 7.34 0.31 6.94
N ILE A 148 7.95 0.36 5.76
CA ILE A 148 7.38 1.05 4.58
C ILE A 148 6.05 0.39 4.18
N LEU A 149 6.02 -0.94 4.08
CA LEU A 149 4.80 -1.68 3.74
C LEU A 149 3.70 -1.45 4.78
N ARG A 150 4.02 -1.58 6.08
CA ARG A 150 3.05 -1.33 7.16
C ARG A 150 2.56 0.11 7.14
N CYS A 151 3.45 1.09 6.94
CA CYS A 151 3.06 2.49 6.84
C CYS A 151 2.16 2.73 5.63
N ASN A 152 2.46 2.15 4.46
CA ASN A 152 1.60 2.25 3.28
C ASN A 152 0.20 1.70 3.57
N ASN A 153 0.12 0.55 4.24
CA ASN A 153 -1.14 -0.09 4.61
C ASN A 153 -1.91 0.66 5.71
N GLN A 154 -1.23 1.36 6.62
CA GLN A 154 -1.89 2.24 7.61
C GLN A 154 -2.51 3.49 6.98
N GLY A 155 -1.89 4.05 5.93
CA GLY A 155 -2.47 5.18 5.18
C GLY A 155 -3.86 4.88 4.60
N VAL A 156 -4.23 3.60 4.53
CA VAL A 156 -5.53 3.10 4.05
C VAL A 156 -6.66 3.39 5.04
N GLU A 157 -6.40 3.34 6.35
CA GLU A 157 -7.42 3.62 7.38
C GLU A 157 -7.88 5.09 7.36
N PHE A 158 -7.03 6.00 6.88
CA PHE A 158 -7.39 7.41 6.64
C PHE A 158 -8.02 7.66 5.26
N SER A 159 -7.90 6.69 4.33
CA SER A 159 -8.31 6.82 2.92
C SER A 159 -9.72 6.30 2.63
N ILE A 160 -10.47 5.87 3.66
CA ILE A 160 -11.86 5.39 3.55
C ILE A 160 -12.78 6.43 2.86
N HIS A 161 -12.37 7.70 2.85
CA HIS A 161 -13.06 8.80 2.18
C HIS A 161 -12.56 9.16 0.76
N HIS A 162 -11.49 8.54 0.22
CA HIS A 162 -10.76 9.03 -0.96
C HIS A 162 -10.65 8.06 -2.16
N GLY A 163 -11.50 7.04 -2.26
CA GLY A 163 -11.64 6.30 -3.54
C GLY A 163 -10.65 5.15 -3.75
N GLY A 164 -10.26 4.46 -2.68
CA GLY A 164 -9.74 3.10 -2.74
C GLY A 164 -8.22 2.96 -2.53
N HIS A 165 -7.86 1.86 -1.87
CA HIS A 165 -6.49 1.41 -1.55
C HIS A 165 -5.55 1.54 -2.75
N GLU A 166 -4.37 2.12 -2.54
CA GLU A 166 -3.26 2.06 -3.49
C GLU A 166 -2.19 1.13 -2.92
N PRO A 167 -2.10 -0.12 -3.41
CA PRO A 167 -1.06 -1.04 -2.98
C PRO A 167 0.33 -0.46 -3.17
N LEU A 168 1.26 -0.89 -2.33
CA LEU A 168 2.67 -0.53 -2.48
C LEU A 168 3.26 -1.30 -3.67
N SER A 169 3.49 -0.62 -4.78
CA SER A 169 4.16 -1.24 -5.93
C SER A 169 5.66 -1.43 -5.68
N ALA A 170 6.28 -2.37 -6.41
CA ALA A 170 7.72 -2.57 -6.35
C ALA A 170 8.50 -1.28 -6.66
N CYS A 171 8.06 -0.51 -7.65
CA CYS A 171 8.66 0.78 -8.00
C CYS A 171 8.54 1.78 -6.85
N ARG A 172 7.38 1.87 -6.19
CA ARG A 172 7.20 2.76 -5.03
C ARG A 172 8.05 2.35 -3.83
N LEU A 173 8.23 1.05 -3.59
CA LEU A 173 9.17 0.58 -2.56
C LEU A 173 10.60 1.02 -2.89
N HIS A 174 11.05 0.83 -4.13
CA HIS A 174 12.37 1.29 -4.58
C HIS A 174 12.55 2.80 -4.38
N TYR A 175 11.56 3.60 -4.78
CA TYR A 175 11.62 5.06 -4.62
C TYR A 175 11.58 5.53 -3.17
N ALA A 176 10.94 4.78 -2.27
CA ALA A 176 10.92 5.12 -0.85
C ALA A 176 12.30 5.03 -0.19
N GLU A 177 13.24 4.32 -0.79
CA GLU A 177 14.60 4.13 -0.27
C GLU A 177 15.63 5.07 -0.91
N ILE A 178 15.22 5.83 -1.93
CA ILE A 178 16.06 6.87 -2.53
C ILE A 178 16.15 8.06 -1.55
N SER A 179 17.33 8.70 -1.48
CA SER A 179 17.47 9.87 -0.62
C SER A 179 16.62 11.04 -1.10
N VAL A 180 16.23 11.92 -0.16
CA VAL A 180 15.48 13.14 -0.48
C VAL A 180 16.18 13.97 -1.54
N ASP A 181 17.50 14.15 -1.42
CA ASP A 181 18.26 15.01 -2.33
C ASP A 181 18.32 14.43 -3.75
N GLU A 182 18.44 13.11 -3.90
CA GLU A 182 18.36 12.44 -5.21
C GLU A 182 16.96 12.57 -5.83
N ILE A 183 15.89 12.45 -5.03
CA ILE A 183 14.52 12.66 -5.53
C ILE A 183 14.30 14.09 -6.00
N LEU A 184 14.83 15.08 -5.25
CA LEU A 184 14.74 16.48 -5.63
C LEU A 184 15.55 16.78 -6.90
N ALA A 185 16.72 16.16 -7.06
CA ALA A 185 17.61 16.34 -8.21
C ALA A 185 17.15 15.59 -9.47
N ALA A 186 16.36 14.52 -9.33
CA ALA A 186 15.91 13.71 -10.47
C ALA A 186 15.16 14.54 -11.53
N ASP A 187 15.26 14.17 -12.80
CA ASP A 187 14.49 14.81 -13.84
C ASP A 187 13.01 14.42 -13.80
N ILE A 188 12.15 15.30 -14.31
CA ILE A 188 10.74 15.00 -14.55
C ILE A 188 10.63 14.45 -15.96
N ALA A 189 10.76 13.13 -16.09
CA ALA A 189 10.80 12.43 -17.36
C ALA A 189 10.24 11.02 -17.24
N ASP A 190 9.65 10.53 -18.32
CA ASP A 190 9.05 9.20 -18.37
C ASP A 190 10.10 8.10 -18.24
N PHE A 191 9.85 7.13 -17.36
CA PHE A 191 10.70 5.94 -17.30
C PHE A 191 10.30 4.91 -18.35
N SER A 192 11.30 4.21 -18.89
CA SER A 192 11.05 3.14 -19.84
C SER A 192 10.52 1.88 -19.15
N ASP A 193 9.70 1.09 -19.83
CA ASP A 193 9.19 -0.17 -19.27
C ASP A 193 10.32 -1.13 -18.93
N ALA A 194 11.38 -1.14 -19.75
CA ALA A 194 12.58 -1.93 -19.49
C ALA A 194 13.27 -1.50 -18.19
N HIS A 195 13.33 -0.19 -17.91
CA HIS A 195 13.90 0.32 -16.66
C HIS A 195 13.03 -0.08 -15.45
N LEU A 196 11.72 0.11 -15.52
CA LEU A 196 10.79 -0.28 -14.45
C LEU A 196 10.81 -1.80 -14.19
N ARG A 197 10.97 -2.65 -15.22
CA ARG A 197 11.12 -4.11 -15.05
C ARG A 197 12.40 -4.48 -14.30
N LYS A 198 13.51 -3.76 -14.56
CA LYS A 198 14.75 -3.93 -13.80
C LYS A 198 14.57 -3.58 -12.32
N ILE A 199 13.78 -2.54 -12.02
CA ILE A 199 13.42 -2.20 -10.64
C ILE A 199 12.61 -3.32 -9.98
N GLU A 200 11.58 -3.84 -10.66
CA GLU A 200 10.77 -4.97 -10.15
C GLU A 200 11.62 -6.21 -9.88
N GLU A 201 12.49 -6.60 -10.81
CA GLU A 201 13.42 -7.74 -10.63
C GLU A 201 14.38 -7.52 -9.45
N HIS A 202 14.91 -6.30 -9.31
CA HIS A 202 15.77 -5.93 -8.20
C HIS A 202 15.04 -6.02 -6.86
N ILE A 203 13.83 -5.47 -6.77
CA ILE A 203 13.00 -5.53 -5.55
C ILE A 203 12.63 -6.98 -5.23
N GLY A 204 12.23 -7.79 -6.21
CA GLY A 204 11.92 -9.20 -6.00
C GLY A 204 13.09 -9.97 -5.39
N ARG A 205 14.32 -9.73 -5.86
CA ARG A 205 15.55 -10.30 -5.26
C ARG A 205 15.77 -9.84 -3.81
N ARG A 206 15.47 -8.58 -3.51
CA ARG A 206 15.61 -8.02 -2.15
C ARG A 206 14.57 -8.59 -1.19
N LEU A 207 13.32 -8.74 -1.61
CA LEU A 207 12.29 -9.36 -0.77
C LEU A 207 12.68 -10.81 -0.39
N ARG A 208 13.22 -11.60 -1.33
CA ARG A 208 13.73 -12.95 -1.04
C ARG A 208 14.91 -12.94 -0.07
N SER A 209 15.95 -12.16 -0.38
CA SER A 209 17.20 -12.19 0.39
C SER A 209 17.16 -11.45 1.73
N HIS A 210 16.32 -10.41 1.86
CA HIS A 210 16.27 -9.56 3.06
C HIS A 210 15.04 -9.88 3.93
N CYS A 211 13.90 -10.20 3.32
CA CYS A 211 12.66 -10.47 4.04
C CYS A 211 12.35 -11.97 4.15
N ALA A 212 13.33 -12.84 3.87
CA ALA A 212 13.22 -14.29 3.86
C ALA A 212 12.05 -14.84 2.99
N GLY A 213 11.59 -14.09 1.98
CA GLY A 213 10.44 -14.50 1.17
C GLY A 213 9.08 -14.39 1.88
N LEU A 214 9.01 -13.78 3.08
CA LEU A 214 7.75 -13.45 3.75
C LEU A 214 6.95 -12.37 3.00
N LEU A 215 7.62 -11.64 2.10
CA LEU A 215 7.01 -10.70 1.16
C LEU A 215 7.30 -11.17 -0.28
N GLU A 216 6.32 -11.01 -1.16
CA GLU A 216 6.43 -11.38 -2.57
C GLU A 216 5.89 -10.27 -3.48
N LEU A 217 6.28 -10.34 -4.76
CA LEU A 217 5.73 -9.48 -5.81
C LEU A 217 4.57 -10.20 -6.51
N TRP A 218 3.42 -9.56 -6.51
CA TRP A 218 2.20 -10.08 -7.15
C TRP A 218 1.76 -9.17 -8.29
N PRO A 219 1.38 -9.71 -9.46
CA PRO A 219 0.79 -8.91 -10.52
C PRO A 219 -0.48 -8.22 -10.00
N ARG A 220 -0.59 -6.91 -10.22
CA ARG A 220 -1.78 -6.14 -9.84
C ARG A 220 -2.98 -6.65 -10.63
N THR A 221 -3.96 -7.23 -9.94
CA THR A 221 -5.18 -7.70 -10.58
C THR A 221 -5.95 -6.50 -11.15
N LYS A 222 -6.32 -6.57 -12.44
CA LYS A 222 -7.15 -5.53 -13.06
C LYS A 222 -8.50 -5.52 -12.34
N SER A 223 -8.86 -4.41 -11.70
CA SER A 223 -10.21 -4.27 -11.15
C SER A 223 -11.21 -4.26 -12.31
N SER A 224 -11.78 -5.43 -12.61
CA SER A 224 -12.84 -5.60 -13.60
C SER A 224 -14.12 -4.94 -13.09
N LYS A 225 -14.21 -3.60 -13.14
CA LYS A 225 -15.48 -2.90 -12.81
C LYS A 225 -15.82 -1.69 -13.67
N HIS A 226 -15.03 -1.24 -14.64
CA HIS A 226 -15.46 -0.18 -15.56
C HIS A 226 -15.24 -0.62 -17.00
N GLY A 227 -16.34 -0.79 -17.75
CA GLY A 227 -16.37 -1.17 -19.17
C GLY A 227 -15.88 -0.06 -20.12
N ASP A 228 -15.01 0.83 -19.66
CA ASP A 228 -14.34 1.77 -20.54
C ASP A 228 -13.12 1.06 -21.13
N ARG A 229 -12.92 1.18 -22.44
CA ARG A 229 -11.76 0.69 -23.19
C ARG A 229 -10.48 1.38 -22.67
N GLU A 230 -9.97 0.98 -21.52
CA GLU A 230 -8.62 1.28 -21.08
C GLU A 230 -7.67 0.42 -21.92
N GLU A 231 -6.73 1.05 -22.63
CA GLU A 231 -5.61 0.31 -23.21
C GLU A 231 -4.92 -0.51 -22.12
N PRO A 232 -4.33 -1.69 -22.44
CA PRO A 232 -3.73 -2.52 -21.43
C PRO A 232 -2.57 -1.78 -20.78
N LEU A 233 -2.84 -1.23 -19.58
CA LEU A 233 -1.83 -0.70 -18.69
C LEU A 233 -0.76 -1.78 -18.46
N ARG A 234 0.49 -1.34 -18.33
CA ARG A 234 1.58 -2.19 -17.89
C ARG A 234 1.15 -2.97 -16.65
N GLU A 235 1.34 -4.29 -16.68
CA GLU A 235 1.15 -5.15 -15.52
C GLU A 235 2.19 -4.81 -14.45
N GLN A 236 1.81 -3.94 -13.53
CA GLN A 236 2.61 -3.56 -12.37
C GLN A 236 2.61 -4.69 -11.35
N GLN A 237 3.73 -4.84 -10.64
CA GLN A 237 3.83 -5.77 -9.51
C GLN A 237 3.76 -5.02 -8.17
N ASP A 238 2.95 -5.56 -7.27
CA ASP A 238 2.73 -5.04 -5.92
C ASP A 238 3.41 -5.91 -4.87
N VAL A 239 3.97 -5.25 -3.86
CA VAL A 239 4.55 -5.89 -2.68
C VAL A 239 3.40 -6.34 -1.79
N SER A 240 3.29 -7.65 -1.60
CA SER A 240 2.28 -8.26 -0.74
C SER A 240 2.92 -9.23 0.23
N TYR A 241 2.23 -9.50 1.34
CA TYR A 241 2.59 -10.62 2.19
C TYR A 241 2.45 -11.91 1.39
N LEU A 242 3.37 -12.86 1.61
CA LEU A 242 3.29 -14.20 1.03
C LEU A 242 1.93 -14.86 1.29
N HIS A 243 1.42 -14.69 2.51
CA HIS A 243 0.13 -15.22 2.93
C HIS A 243 -0.48 -14.35 4.03
N ARG A 244 -1.80 -14.48 4.26
CA ARG A 244 -2.49 -13.79 5.35
C ARG A 244 -1.87 -14.10 6.73
N CYS A 245 -1.52 -15.35 6.99
CA CYS A 245 -0.87 -15.74 8.27
C CYS A 245 0.45 -15.00 8.51
N VAL A 246 1.19 -14.67 7.45
CA VAL A 246 2.41 -13.85 7.56
C VAL A 246 2.06 -12.42 7.96
N ALA A 247 0.99 -11.85 7.40
CA ALA A 247 0.50 -10.53 7.79
C ALA A 247 0.07 -10.52 9.27
N ASP A 248 -0.64 -11.56 9.72
CA ASP A 248 -1.09 -11.71 11.11
C ASP A 248 0.11 -11.87 12.06
N PHE A 249 1.08 -12.70 11.72
CA PHE A 249 2.33 -12.90 12.46
C PHE A 249 3.13 -11.59 12.61
N LEU A 250 3.37 -10.88 11.50
CA LEU A 250 4.13 -9.62 11.50
C LEU A 250 3.39 -8.47 12.21
N SER A 251 2.09 -8.63 12.48
CA SER A 251 1.29 -7.66 13.21
C SER A 251 1.38 -7.82 14.73
N LYS A 252 1.96 -8.93 15.23
CA LYS A 252 2.18 -9.15 16.66
C LYS A 252 3.19 -8.16 17.24
N THR A 253 2.97 -7.76 18.48
CA THR A 253 3.72 -6.64 19.09
C THR A 253 5.18 -7.02 19.35
N ASP A 254 5.41 -8.18 19.95
CA ASP A 254 6.71 -8.77 20.21
C ASP A 254 7.53 -9.00 18.93
N VAL A 255 6.92 -9.59 17.91
CA VAL A 255 7.55 -9.80 16.59
C VAL A 255 7.93 -8.44 15.97
N TRP A 256 7.05 -7.46 16.05
CA TRP A 256 7.31 -6.13 15.51
C TRP A 256 8.43 -5.40 16.25
N GLU A 257 8.47 -5.51 17.57
CA GLU A 257 9.55 -4.97 18.41
C GLU A 257 10.90 -5.61 18.05
N GLU A 258 10.96 -6.93 17.82
CA GLU A 258 12.16 -7.61 17.35
C GLU A 258 12.61 -7.07 15.98
N ILE A 259 11.70 -6.99 14.99
CA ILE A 259 12.03 -6.48 13.65
C ILE A 259 12.55 -5.04 13.73
N THR A 260 11.89 -4.19 14.50
CA THR A 260 12.27 -2.77 14.61
C THR A 260 13.51 -2.53 15.48
N SER A 261 13.88 -3.46 16.35
CA SER A 261 15.12 -3.38 17.15
C SER A 261 16.39 -3.26 16.29
N HIS A 262 16.33 -3.71 15.05
CA HIS A 262 17.45 -3.67 14.10
C HIS A 262 17.59 -2.34 13.36
N VAL A 263 16.69 -1.37 13.59
CA VAL A 263 16.64 -0.12 12.84
C VAL A 263 16.54 1.08 13.77
N THR A 264 17.38 2.08 13.50
CA THR A 264 17.33 3.39 14.16
C THR A 264 16.49 4.41 13.39
N VAL A 265 15.95 4.07 12.22
CA VAL A 265 15.07 4.94 11.42
C VAL A 265 13.82 5.23 12.23
N PRO A 266 13.59 6.49 12.63
CA PRO A 266 12.39 6.85 13.35
C PRO A 266 11.14 6.55 12.52
N PRO A 267 10.02 6.11 13.12
CA PRO A 267 8.75 5.92 12.42
C PRO A 267 8.26 7.15 11.63
N SER A 268 8.79 8.32 12.00
CA SER A 268 8.52 9.62 11.39
C SER A 268 9.25 9.83 10.05
N GLN A 269 10.38 9.16 9.83
CA GLN A 269 11.08 9.13 8.53
C GLN A 269 10.41 8.15 7.56
N VAL A 270 9.76 7.09 8.06
CA VAL A 270 9.07 6.09 7.22
C VAL A 270 7.90 6.71 6.46
N SER A 271 7.06 7.53 7.10
CA SER A 271 5.97 8.22 6.40
C SER A 271 6.49 9.22 5.36
N GLN A 272 7.64 9.84 5.63
CA GLN A 272 8.29 10.72 4.67
C GLN A 272 8.86 9.94 3.48
N ALA A 273 9.41 8.74 3.69
CA ALA A 273 9.87 7.84 2.64
C ALA A 273 8.70 7.38 1.74
N VAL A 274 7.55 7.05 2.34
CA VAL A 274 6.34 6.74 1.57
C VAL A 274 5.87 7.96 0.76
N LEU A 275 5.82 9.15 1.36
CA LEU A 275 5.51 10.40 0.63
C LEU A 275 6.47 10.65 -0.55
N GLN A 276 7.77 10.46 -0.33
CA GLN A 276 8.81 10.57 -1.34
C GLN A 276 8.57 9.64 -2.53
N SER A 277 8.13 8.40 -2.28
CA SER A 277 7.77 7.46 -3.35
C SER A 277 6.68 8.00 -4.28
N PHE A 278 5.70 8.74 -3.73
CA PHE A 278 4.65 9.38 -4.53
C PHE A 278 5.24 10.50 -5.40
N VAL A 279 6.12 11.32 -4.85
CA VAL A 279 6.78 12.38 -5.63
C VAL A 279 7.58 11.80 -6.78
N MET A 280 8.42 10.80 -6.51
CA MET A 280 9.21 10.16 -7.57
C MET A 280 8.31 9.51 -8.63
N THR A 281 7.23 8.85 -8.22
CA THR A 281 6.27 8.29 -9.19
C THR A 281 5.62 9.39 -10.04
N ALA A 282 5.23 10.53 -9.46
CA ALA A 282 4.71 11.65 -10.25
C ALA A 282 5.73 12.23 -11.24
N LYS A 283 7.03 12.14 -10.93
CA LYS A 283 8.13 12.56 -11.81
C LYS A 283 8.39 11.58 -12.95
N THR A 284 8.04 10.30 -12.78
CA THR A 284 8.44 9.21 -13.71
C THR A 284 7.30 8.47 -14.40
N GLU A 285 6.05 8.65 -13.97
CA GLU A 285 4.84 8.06 -14.57
C GLU A 285 4.81 8.30 -16.08
N ARG A 286 4.23 7.43 -16.91
CA ARG A 286 4.10 7.73 -18.35
C ARG A 286 2.79 8.44 -18.67
N ASP A 287 2.83 9.43 -19.56
CA ASP A 287 1.60 9.95 -20.15
C ASP A 287 1.13 9.09 -21.34
N GLN A 288 0.43 8.01 -21.02
CA GLN A 288 0.02 7.01 -22.03
C GLN A 288 -1.33 7.36 -22.69
N ASP A 289 -2.25 7.95 -21.94
CA ASP A 289 -3.65 8.12 -22.36
C ASP A 289 -4.29 9.38 -21.76
N THR A 290 -5.56 9.63 -22.08
CA THR A 290 -6.31 10.75 -21.50
C THR A 290 -6.67 10.54 -20.02
N TYR A 291 -6.42 9.37 -19.46
CA TYR A 291 -6.64 8.99 -18.06
C TYR A 291 -5.39 9.15 -17.18
N SER A 292 -4.20 9.40 -17.75
CA SER A 292 -2.94 9.62 -17.00
C SER A 292 -3.12 10.67 -15.91
N MET A 293 -3.81 11.78 -16.22
CA MET A 293 -4.08 12.82 -15.22
C MET A 293 -5.03 12.36 -14.10
N LYS A 294 -5.97 11.45 -14.37
CA LYS A 294 -6.83 10.85 -13.33
C LYS A 294 -5.98 9.99 -12.39
N ARG A 295 -5.04 9.19 -12.93
CA ARG A 295 -4.09 8.37 -12.14
C ARG A 295 -3.17 9.25 -11.30
N LEU A 296 -2.52 10.23 -11.91
CA LEU A 296 -1.66 11.20 -11.22
C LEU A 296 -2.40 11.97 -10.11
N ARG A 297 -3.66 12.32 -10.33
CA ARG A 297 -4.48 12.95 -9.27
C ARG A 297 -4.71 12.02 -8.07
N LYS A 298 -5.08 10.76 -8.32
CA LYS A 298 -5.25 9.76 -7.24
C LYS A 298 -3.95 9.60 -6.46
N LEU A 299 -2.84 9.54 -7.20
CA LEU A 299 -1.49 9.47 -6.66
C LEU A 299 -1.17 10.66 -5.74
N VAL A 300 -1.46 11.89 -6.17
CA VAL A 300 -1.26 13.09 -5.35
C VAL A 300 -2.15 13.07 -4.10
N SER A 301 -3.43 12.74 -4.22
CA SER A 301 -4.34 12.65 -3.07
C SER A 301 -3.81 11.66 -2.02
N ASN A 302 -3.31 10.51 -2.46
CA ASN A 302 -2.67 9.53 -1.58
C ASN A 302 -1.36 10.06 -0.98
N GLY A 303 -0.51 10.72 -1.77
CA GLY A 303 0.71 11.35 -1.26
C GLY A 303 0.43 12.38 -0.17
N ILE A 304 -0.62 13.20 -0.33
CA ILE A 304 -1.02 14.19 0.66
C ILE A 304 -1.41 13.55 2.01
N LEU A 305 -2.07 12.39 2.01
CA LEU A 305 -2.35 11.65 3.25
C LEU A 305 -1.04 11.32 4.01
N PHE A 306 0.00 10.89 3.30
CA PHE A 306 1.31 10.62 3.92
C PHE A 306 2.03 11.90 4.34
N ALA A 307 1.79 13.03 3.69
CA ALA A 307 2.25 14.32 4.17
C ALA A 307 1.58 14.70 5.49
N GLN A 308 0.27 14.46 5.65
CA GLN A 308 -0.43 14.70 6.92
C GLN A 308 0.11 13.81 8.04
N LEU A 309 0.31 12.52 7.76
CA LEU A 309 0.91 11.58 8.70
C LEU A 309 2.33 12.01 9.10
N THR A 310 3.12 12.49 8.13
CA THR A 310 4.47 12.99 8.39
C THR A 310 4.44 14.25 9.24
N GLU A 311 3.55 15.20 8.95
CA GLU A 311 3.36 16.41 9.76
C GLU A 311 3.02 16.06 11.22
N ALA A 312 2.06 15.14 11.42
CA ALA A 312 1.63 14.71 12.75
C ALA A 312 2.75 14.00 13.53
N LYS A 313 3.58 13.19 12.87
CA LYS A 313 4.66 12.43 13.52
C LYS A 313 5.95 13.22 13.73
N THR A 314 6.28 14.16 12.84
CA THR A 314 7.58 14.87 12.85
C THR A 314 7.49 16.32 13.34
N GLY A 315 6.31 16.95 13.28
CA GLY A 315 6.22 18.40 13.39
C GLY A 315 6.88 19.16 12.20
N SER A 316 7.11 18.50 11.07
CA SER A 316 7.67 19.10 9.85
C SER A 316 6.70 19.06 8.67
N GLY A 317 6.44 20.22 8.07
CA GLY A 317 5.59 20.38 6.88
C GLY A 317 6.13 19.86 5.55
N SER A 318 7.20 19.05 5.52
CA SER A 318 7.79 18.44 4.30
C SER A 318 7.85 19.35 3.06
N THR A 319 8.15 20.64 3.25
CA THR A 319 7.89 21.69 2.25
C THR A 319 8.64 21.49 0.94
N LYS A 320 9.90 21.03 1.00
CA LYS A 320 10.71 20.73 -0.20
C LYS A 320 10.06 19.64 -1.06
N ILE A 321 9.68 18.52 -0.43
CA ILE A 321 9.05 17.37 -1.10
C ILE A 321 7.70 17.76 -1.70
N LEU A 322 6.85 18.46 -0.95
CA LEU A 322 5.54 18.89 -1.44
C LEU A 322 5.63 19.93 -2.58
N ASN A 323 6.62 20.83 -2.53
CA ASN A 323 6.85 21.75 -3.65
C ASN A 323 7.35 21.03 -4.91
N GLU A 324 8.19 20.00 -4.75
CA GLU A 324 8.64 19.18 -5.88
C GLU A 324 7.48 18.38 -6.49
N LEU A 325 6.54 17.89 -5.67
CA LEU A 325 5.31 17.25 -6.15
C LEU A 325 4.47 18.20 -7.01
N ASP A 326 4.23 19.43 -6.54
CA ASP A 326 3.47 20.45 -7.29
C ASP A 326 4.16 20.83 -8.61
N LYS A 327 5.49 20.97 -8.57
CA LYS A 327 6.31 21.23 -9.76
C LYS A 327 6.20 20.08 -10.77
N ALA A 328 6.36 18.83 -10.33
CA ALA A 328 6.23 17.66 -11.18
C ALA A 328 4.85 17.62 -11.85
N MET A 329 3.79 17.75 -11.06
CA MET A 329 2.42 17.78 -11.56
C MET A 329 2.15 18.92 -12.54
N SER A 330 2.71 20.11 -12.29
CA SER A 330 2.56 21.27 -13.17
C SER A 330 3.20 21.03 -14.55
N ILE A 331 4.41 20.47 -14.57
CA ILE A 331 5.12 20.14 -15.82
C ILE A 331 4.38 19.03 -16.58
N ARG A 332 4.00 17.94 -15.89
CA ARG A 332 3.26 16.83 -16.50
C ARG A 332 1.92 17.28 -17.07
N PHE A 333 1.21 18.14 -16.36
CA PHE A 333 -0.06 18.67 -16.84
C PHE A 333 0.09 19.48 -18.13
N GLN A 334 1.08 20.37 -18.22
CA GLN A 334 1.33 21.18 -19.42
C GLN A 334 1.63 20.31 -20.65
N GLY A 335 2.34 19.20 -20.47
CA GLY A 335 2.61 18.22 -21.52
C GLY A 335 1.49 17.22 -21.78
N SER A 336 0.45 17.18 -20.92
CA SER A 336 -0.50 16.07 -20.93
C SER A 336 -1.46 16.07 -22.12
N ARG A 337 -1.82 14.88 -22.60
CA ARG A 337 -2.91 14.68 -23.57
C ARG A 337 -4.23 15.29 -23.10
N THR A 338 -4.49 15.29 -21.78
CA THR A 338 -5.65 15.94 -21.18
C THR A 338 -5.63 17.45 -21.42
N TYR A 339 -4.52 18.13 -21.16
CA TYR A 339 -4.39 19.57 -21.37
C TYR A 339 -4.59 19.92 -22.86
N LEU A 340 -3.93 19.18 -23.75
CA LEU A 340 -4.09 19.34 -25.21
C LEU A 340 -5.56 19.18 -25.64
N TRP A 341 -6.27 18.18 -25.11
CA TRP A 341 -7.68 17.98 -25.46
C TRP A 341 -8.58 19.15 -25.04
N TYR A 342 -8.38 19.70 -23.84
CA TYR A 342 -9.18 20.85 -23.37
C TYR A 342 -8.84 22.14 -24.13
N THR A 343 -7.57 22.38 -24.48
CA THR A 343 -7.18 23.56 -25.25
C THR A 343 -7.70 23.49 -26.69
N MET A 344 -7.64 22.32 -27.34
CA MET A 344 -8.12 22.13 -28.71
C MET A 344 -9.65 22.11 -28.83
N SER A 345 -10.36 21.58 -27.83
CA SER A 345 -11.83 21.46 -27.90
C SER A 345 -12.59 22.77 -27.68
N GLY A 346 -11.93 23.84 -27.20
CA GLY A 346 -12.56 25.12 -26.89
C GLY A 346 -13.57 25.07 -25.72
N LYS A 347 -13.79 23.90 -25.12
CA LYS A 347 -14.84 23.65 -24.12
C LYS A 347 -14.54 24.29 -22.76
N ARG A 348 -13.26 24.45 -22.40
CA ARG A 348 -12.82 25.06 -21.12
C ARG A 348 -11.31 25.33 -21.09
N LYS A 349 -10.89 26.52 -20.70
CA LYS A 349 -9.48 26.82 -20.39
C LYS A 349 -9.15 26.35 -18.97
N LEU A 350 -8.33 25.31 -18.85
CA LEU A 350 -7.75 24.91 -17.58
C LEU A 350 -6.52 25.79 -17.32
N ALA A 351 -6.43 26.43 -16.15
CA ALA A 351 -5.30 27.29 -15.80
C ALA A 351 -4.15 26.49 -15.18
N ASN A 352 -4.46 25.41 -14.46
CA ASN A 352 -3.46 24.51 -13.88
C ASN A 352 -4.01 23.11 -13.62
N TRP A 353 -3.15 22.20 -13.18
CA TRP A 353 -3.48 20.79 -12.98
C TRP A 353 -4.56 20.54 -11.92
N ASN A 354 -4.70 21.42 -10.92
CA ASN A 354 -5.75 21.30 -9.90
C ASN A 354 -7.16 21.54 -10.48
N ASP A 355 -7.28 22.18 -11.65
CA ASP A 355 -8.58 22.34 -12.34
C ASP A 355 -9.13 21.02 -12.89
N THR A 356 -8.30 19.97 -12.96
CA THR A 356 -8.69 18.66 -13.50
C THR A 356 -9.52 17.82 -12.53
N TYR A 357 -9.72 18.25 -11.27
CA TYR A 357 -10.57 17.57 -10.29
C TYR A 357 -12.05 17.58 -10.69
N LYS A 358 -12.75 16.44 -10.55
CA LYS A 358 -14.14 16.26 -11.04
C LYS A 358 -15.14 17.18 -10.30
N ASP A 359 -14.87 17.50 -9.03
CA ASP A 359 -15.69 18.40 -8.19
C ASP A 359 -15.72 19.85 -8.68
N TYR A 360 -14.96 20.14 -9.74
CA TYR A 360 -14.91 21.44 -10.42
C TYR A 360 -15.65 21.42 -11.76
N LYS A 361 -16.26 20.29 -12.17
CA LYS A 361 -17.03 20.16 -13.42
C LYS A 361 -18.50 20.60 -13.28
N SER A 362 -19.09 20.52 -12.09
CA SER A 362 -20.52 20.80 -11.83
C SER A 362 -20.80 22.16 -11.17
N ARG A 363 -19.86 23.10 -11.24
CA ARG A 363 -19.97 24.38 -10.52
C ARG A 363 -20.72 25.46 -11.33
N PRO A 364 -21.50 26.33 -10.68
CA PRO A 364 -22.04 27.54 -11.30
C PRO A 364 -20.92 28.40 -11.92
N ALA A 365 -21.20 29.07 -13.05
CA ALA A 365 -20.23 29.89 -13.77
C ALA A 365 -19.59 31.03 -12.95
N ALA A 366 -20.18 31.39 -11.79
CA ALA A 366 -19.63 32.34 -10.82
C ALA A 366 -18.42 31.79 -10.04
N TRP A 367 -18.23 30.48 -10.00
CA TRP A 367 -17.17 29.80 -9.25
C TRP A 367 -15.90 29.59 -10.08
N GLN A 368 -15.51 30.55 -10.94
CA GLN A 368 -14.25 30.62 -11.73
C GLN A 368 -12.98 30.66 -10.84
N SER A 369 -12.96 29.81 -9.83
CA SER A 369 -11.92 29.59 -8.86
C SER A 369 -11.02 28.53 -9.44
N HIS A 370 -9.87 28.93 -9.98
CA HIS A 370 -8.78 28.03 -10.29
C HIS A 370 -8.11 27.61 -8.97
N PRO A 371 -8.39 26.42 -8.39
CA PRO A 371 -7.62 25.91 -7.26
C PRO A 371 -6.13 25.94 -7.60
N ASN A 372 -5.30 26.17 -6.60
CA ASN A 372 -3.86 26.00 -6.68
C ASN A 372 -3.43 24.98 -5.62
N PHE A 373 -2.17 24.59 -5.65
CA PHE A 373 -1.64 23.62 -4.69
C PHE A 373 -1.85 24.03 -3.23
N MET A 374 -1.73 25.33 -2.93
CA MET A 374 -2.01 25.86 -1.59
C MET A 374 -3.46 25.61 -1.15
N SER A 375 -4.44 25.73 -2.05
CA SER A 375 -5.83 25.40 -1.73
C SER A 375 -6.07 23.90 -1.52
N LEU A 376 -5.27 23.05 -2.18
CA LEU A 376 -5.30 21.61 -1.98
C LEU A 376 -4.70 21.23 -0.62
N THR A 377 -3.54 21.78 -0.25
CA THR A 377 -2.91 21.51 1.05
C THR A 377 -3.72 22.04 2.22
N VAL A 378 -4.36 23.21 2.08
CA VAL A 378 -5.34 23.73 3.06
C VAL A 378 -6.55 22.81 3.19
N ARG A 379 -7.11 22.32 2.09
CA ARG A 379 -8.25 21.38 2.12
C ARG A 379 -7.90 20.11 2.90
N HIS A 380 -6.69 19.61 2.74
CA HIS A 380 -6.19 18.41 3.40
C HIS A 380 -5.50 18.70 4.74
N GLY A 381 -5.71 19.85 5.39
CA GLY A 381 -5.27 20.02 6.78
C GLY A 381 -3.75 20.14 7.01
N LEU A 382 -2.94 20.36 5.97
CA LEU A 382 -1.47 20.44 6.08
C LEU A 382 -1.02 21.77 6.71
N THR A 383 -1.19 21.88 8.02
CA THR A 383 -1.03 23.14 8.77
C THR A 383 0.41 23.63 8.76
N LEU A 384 1.37 22.73 8.95
CA LEU A 384 2.78 23.11 9.06
C LEU A 384 3.37 23.51 7.71
N TYR A 385 2.98 22.83 6.63
CA TYR A 385 3.30 23.25 5.26
C TYR A 385 2.75 24.65 4.97
N VAL A 386 1.47 24.88 5.29
CA VAL A 386 0.79 26.16 5.04
C VAL A 386 1.46 27.29 5.79
N GLU A 387 1.73 27.11 7.09
CA GLU A 387 2.44 28.10 7.90
C GLU A 387 3.82 28.42 7.36
N LYS A 388 4.65 27.40 7.08
CA LYS A 388 6.00 27.60 6.54
C LYS A 388 5.95 28.33 5.20
N THR A 389 4.97 28.01 4.35
CA THR A 389 4.79 28.66 3.06
C THR A 389 4.39 30.13 3.21
N ILE A 390 3.49 30.45 4.14
CA ILE A 390 3.09 31.84 4.44
C ILE A 390 4.27 32.63 5.01
N ARG A 391 5.04 32.03 5.92
CA ARG A 391 6.25 32.67 6.48
C ARG A 391 7.29 32.96 5.38
N ALA A 392 7.49 32.03 4.45
CA ALA A 392 8.46 32.17 3.37
C ALA A 392 8.04 33.13 2.25
N ARG A 393 6.77 33.07 1.81
CA ARG A 393 6.26 33.81 0.63
C ARG A 393 5.45 35.07 0.98
N GLY A 394 5.13 35.27 2.26
CA GLY A 394 4.30 36.37 2.74
C GLY A 394 2.85 36.33 2.22
N LYS A 395 2.12 37.44 2.40
CA LYS A 395 0.68 37.57 2.09
C LYS A 395 0.31 37.30 0.63
N ASN A 396 1.27 37.36 -0.30
CA ASN A 396 1.00 37.16 -1.72
C ASN A 396 0.57 35.71 -2.03
N CYS A 397 1.04 34.71 -1.26
CA CYS A 397 0.59 33.33 -1.44
C CYS A 397 -0.88 33.09 -1.04
N LEU A 398 -1.49 34.04 -0.31
CA LEU A 398 -2.91 34.00 0.08
C LEU A 398 -3.84 34.60 -0.98
N LYS A 399 -3.29 35.36 -1.95
CA LYS A 399 -4.07 35.98 -3.02
C LYS A 399 -4.48 34.92 -4.04
N LYS A 400 -5.78 34.75 -4.22
CA LYS A 400 -6.36 33.80 -5.17
C LYS A 400 -7.66 34.36 -5.75
N GLN A 401 -7.87 34.13 -7.04
CA GLN A 401 -9.15 34.44 -7.71
C GLN A 401 -10.23 33.40 -7.34
N GLY A 402 -11.47 33.86 -7.24
CA GLY A 402 -12.60 33.06 -6.77
C GLY A 402 -12.50 32.70 -5.29
N ARG A 403 -12.70 31.42 -4.97
CA ARG A 403 -12.76 30.88 -3.61
C ARG A 403 -11.48 31.16 -2.81
N THR A 404 -11.61 31.75 -1.63
CA THR A 404 -10.48 32.11 -0.76
C THR A 404 -9.93 30.89 -0.03
N LEU A 405 -8.64 30.91 0.36
CA LEU A 405 -8.05 29.81 1.15
C LEU A 405 -8.75 29.60 2.49
N LEU A 406 -9.20 30.69 3.13
CA LEU A 406 -9.98 30.60 4.36
C LEU A 406 -11.30 29.86 4.14
N ASP A 407 -11.97 30.10 3.02
CA ASP A 407 -13.19 29.35 2.67
C ASP A 407 -12.90 27.86 2.41
N TYR A 408 -11.73 27.50 1.88
CA TYR A 408 -11.31 26.09 1.78
C TYR A 408 -11.11 25.44 3.16
N ALA A 409 -10.61 26.18 4.16
CA ALA A 409 -10.44 25.69 5.53
C ALA A 409 -11.77 25.56 6.30
N CYS A 410 -12.72 26.45 6.01
CA CYS A 410 -14.03 26.50 6.67
C CYS A 410 -15.10 25.62 6.00
N ARG A 411 -14.89 25.17 4.76
CA ARG A 411 -15.84 24.32 4.01
C ARG A 411 -15.10 23.35 3.08
N PRO A 412 -15.02 22.06 3.39
CA PRO A 412 -14.66 21.06 2.40
C PRO A 412 -15.78 20.97 1.36
N VAL A 413 -15.44 21.10 0.07
CA VAL A 413 -16.39 20.78 -1.02
C VAL A 413 -16.41 19.26 -1.17
N PRO A 414 -17.52 18.64 -1.61
CA PRO A 414 -17.55 17.22 -1.86
C PRO A 414 -16.37 16.74 -2.73
N HIS A 415 -15.74 15.64 -2.34
CA HIS A 415 -14.80 14.89 -3.17
C HIS A 415 -15.58 13.74 -3.82
N GLU A 416 -15.65 13.72 -5.15
CA GLU A 416 -16.38 12.71 -5.93
C GLU A 416 -17.85 12.52 -5.49
N GLY A 417 -18.48 13.62 -5.08
CA GLY A 417 -19.90 13.63 -4.67
C GLY A 417 -20.17 13.30 -3.21
N ARG A 418 -19.15 13.20 -2.33
CA ARG A 418 -19.34 13.01 -0.88
C ARG A 418 -18.88 14.25 -0.10
N TRP A 419 -19.77 14.82 0.72
CA TRP A 419 -19.43 15.93 1.63
C TRP A 419 -18.36 15.47 2.63
N SER A 420 -17.36 16.33 2.87
CA SER A 420 -16.49 16.20 4.03
C SER A 420 -16.98 17.22 5.06
N GLU A 421 -17.36 16.74 6.24
CA GLU A 421 -18.03 17.51 7.30
C GLU A 421 -17.06 18.35 8.16
N PHE A 422 -15.76 18.36 7.83
CA PHE A 422 -14.74 18.87 8.75
C PHE A 422 -14.30 20.31 8.43
N ILE A 423 -14.63 21.24 9.32
CA ILE A 423 -13.86 22.49 9.48
C ILE A 423 -12.46 22.09 9.97
N GLN A 424 -11.39 22.71 9.45
CA GLN A 424 -10.01 22.49 9.91
C GLN A 424 -9.57 23.66 10.82
N PRO A 425 -9.82 23.62 12.15
CA PRO A 425 -9.66 24.79 13.02
C PRO A 425 -8.19 25.20 13.16
N GLY A 426 -7.28 24.23 13.09
CA GLY A 426 -5.83 24.44 13.12
C GLY A 426 -5.29 25.28 11.94
N LEU A 427 -6.00 25.33 10.82
CA LEU A 427 -5.64 26.14 9.65
C LEU A 427 -6.25 27.55 9.67
N VAL A 428 -7.32 27.75 10.42
CA VAL A 428 -7.98 29.04 10.55
C VAL A 428 -7.05 30.07 11.21
N GLY A 429 -6.38 29.69 12.30
CA GLY A 429 -5.40 30.54 12.99
C GLY A 429 -4.28 31.06 12.09
N PRO A 430 -3.54 30.19 11.37
CA PRO A 430 -2.51 30.56 10.41
C PRO A 430 -2.98 31.45 9.25
N LEU A 431 -4.24 31.30 8.83
CA LEU A 431 -4.81 32.06 7.72
C LEU A 431 -5.34 33.45 8.13
N LEU A 432 -5.61 33.70 9.40
CA LEU A 432 -6.24 34.94 9.90
C LEU A 432 -5.36 36.13 10.36
N PRO A 433 -4.04 36.07 10.67
CA PRO A 433 -3.43 37.08 11.53
C PRO A 433 -3.54 38.53 10.98
N VAL A 434 -4.00 39.44 11.84
CA VAL A 434 -4.55 40.80 11.56
C VAL A 434 -3.66 41.75 10.74
N LYS A 435 -2.35 41.49 10.58
CA LYS A 435 -1.45 42.32 9.74
C LYS A 435 -1.02 41.66 8.41
N LYS A 436 -1.32 40.37 8.18
CA LYS A 436 -0.86 39.59 7.00
C LYS A 436 -1.84 38.50 6.50
N GLY A 437 -3.00 38.31 7.14
CA GLY A 437 -3.95 37.22 6.91
C GLY A 437 -4.98 37.44 5.80
N ALA A 438 -5.78 36.41 5.53
CA ALA A 438 -6.95 36.44 4.67
C ALA A 438 -8.08 37.24 5.32
N ASP A 439 -8.83 38.00 4.52
CA ASP A 439 -10.00 38.75 4.98
C ASP A 439 -11.16 37.77 5.26
N PRO A 440 -11.59 37.63 6.53
CA PRO A 440 -12.68 36.73 6.88
C PRO A 440 -14.05 37.15 6.34
N ASN A 441 -14.24 38.45 6.10
CA ASN A 441 -15.50 39.02 5.61
C ASN A 441 -15.56 39.04 4.08
N LYS A 442 -14.47 38.68 3.40
CA LYS A 442 -14.45 38.56 1.95
C LYS A 442 -15.47 37.52 1.50
N GLN A 443 -16.51 37.99 0.84
CA GLN A 443 -17.58 37.14 0.36
C GLN A 443 -17.14 36.34 -0.86
N PHE A 444 -17.57 35.08 -0.88
CA PHE A 444 -17.52 34.20 -2.04
C PHE A 444 -18.89 33.53 -2.16
N ASP A 445 -19.54 33.68 -3.31
CA ASP A 445 -20.89 33.17 -3.56
C ASP A 445 -21.96 33.74 -2.61
N GLY A 446 -21.86 35.04 -2.30
CA GLY A 446 -22.83 35.75 -1.45
C GLY A 446 -22.66 35.54 0.06
N LEU A 447 -21.72 34.69 0.49
CA LEU A 447 -21.45 34.41 1.90
C LEU A 447 -19.97 34.57 2.23
N SER A 448 -19.67 34.99 3.45
CA SER A 448 -18.32 35.00 4.03
C SER A 448 -17.91 33.59 4.50
N ALA A 449 -16.61 33.38 4.72
CA ALA A 449 -16.10 32.13 5.28
C ALA A 449 -16.77 31.80 6.64
N TRP A 450 -17.10 32.82 7.43
CA TRP A 450 -17.81 32.66 8.70
C TRP A 450 -19.27 32.25 8.53
N GLN A 451 -19.99 32.92 7.63
CA GLN A 451 -21.37 32.54 7.33
C GLN A 451 -21.45 31.10 6.81
N HIS A 452 -20.50 30.66 5.97
CA HIS A 452 -20.39 29.26 5.56
C HIS A 452 -20.10 28.30 6.71
N SER A 453 -19.19 28.65 7.62
CA SER A 453 -18.86 27.81 8.77
C SER A 453 -20.03 27.64 9.74
N LEU A 454 -20.87 28.67 9.89
CA LEU A 454 -22.07 28.64 10.73
C LEU A 454 -23.21 27.86 10.07
N TYR A 455 -23.38 27.98 8.76
CA TYR A 455 -24.40 27.26 8.00
C TYR A 455 -24.22 25.74 8.06
N LEU A 456 -22.96 25.26 8.02
CA LEU A 456 -22.64 23.82 8.11
C LEU A 456 -22.90 23.21 9.50
N ARG A 457 -22.90 24.02 10.58
CA ARG A 457 -23.23 23.54 11.93
C ARG A 457 -24.74 23.49 12.22
N GLY A 458 -25.57 24.04 11.33
CA GLY A 458 -27.02 24.17 11.52
C GLY A 458 -27.87 23.08 10.87
N HIS A 459 -27.27 22.11 10.17
CA HIS A 459 -27.97 20.95 9.61
C HIS A 459 -27.51 19.68 10.34
N PRO A 460 -28.43 19.00 11.07
CA PRO A 460 -28.13 17.75 11.78
C PRO A 460 -27.90 16.56 10.85
#